data_AF-A0A2E0JLH1-F1
#
_entry.id   AF-A0A2E0JLH1-F1
#
_cell.length_a   1.000
_cell.length_b   1.000
_cell.length_c   1.000
_cell.angle_alpha   90.00
_cell.angle_beta   90.00
_cell.angle_gamma   90.00
#
_symmetry.space_group_name_H-M   'P 1'
#
loop_
_entity.id
_entity.type
_entity.pdbx_description
1 polymer ?
#
loop_
_entity_poly.entity_id
_entity_poly.type
_entity_poly.pdbx_seq_one_letter_code
_entity_poly.pdbx_strand_id
1 'polypeptide(L)'
;MAQRSGLISLALLLIPNIVLFSFRTLSPDFGEALSNDDSAQILAHLMALIIGVIMAYRYSVVHDHEFRRTKAISDLSKTYKLEDRGLWEKGEVAIQKLEARAHSDFKGRKAITSRRRMHGKIGEINRESLELEQKIGDNSEFTVSVDGVEQKKETIEEPPEDKPNLISRVSKLISSSVEKTASRREERRKKAVLQKSESSYPLVNEENSRWAIPQGTQMKTILCGSCSTYNDAESNYCSACGSLIA
;
A
#
# COMPACT_ATOMS: atom_id res chain seq x y z
N MET A 1 -2.83 34.62 -2.43
CA MET A 1 -1.42 34.50 -2.00
C MET A 1 -1.14 35.45 -0.84
N ALA A 2 -1.27 34.98 0.40
CA ALA A 2 -0.78 35.74 1.55
C ALA A 2 0.76 35.74 1.51
N GLN A 3 1.36 36.88 1.17
CA GLN A 3 2.81 37.02 1.15
C GLN A 3 3.32 36.99 2.59
N ARG A 4 4.02 35.92 2.96
CA ARG A 4 4.81 35.90 4.20
C ARG A 4 5.99 36.84 4.03
N SER A 5 6.39 37.51 5.12
CA SER A 5 7.45 38.52 5.09
C SER A 5 8.77 37.94 4.57
N GLY A 6 9.29 38.52 3.48
CA GLY A 6 10.57 38.09 2.88
C GLY A 6 11.76 38.17 3.85
N LEU A 7 11.73 39.09 4.81
CA LEU A 7 12.74 39.22 5.86
C LEU A 7 12.84 37.97 6.75
N ILE A 8 11.70 37.38 7.12
CA ILE A 8 11.68 36.13 7.90
C ILE A 8 12.23 34.96 7.06
N SER A 9 11.92 34.93 5.76
CA SER A 9 12.48 33.91 4.86
C SER A 9 14.00 34.02 4.73
N LEU A 10 14.53 35.25 4.63
CA LEU A 10 15.96 35.50 4.59
C LEU A 10 16.64 35.14 5.92
N ALA A 11 16.01 35.50 7.05
CA ALA A 11 16.49 35.11 8.37
C ALA A 11 16.57 33.59 8.51
N LEU A 12 15.52 32.84 8.11
CA LEU A 12 15.51 31.38 8.15
C LEU A 12 16.61 30.73 7.29
N LEU A 13 17.01 31.38 6.20
CA LEU A 13 18.12 30.91 5.36
C LEU A 13 19.47 31.08 6.09
N LEU A 14 19.67 32.21 6.79
CA LEU A 14 20.93 32.54 7.45
C LEU A 14 21.09 31.92 8.84
N ILE A 15 20.01 31.68 9.58
CA ILE A 15 20.02 31.18 10.96
C ILE A 15 20.92 29.94 11.13
N PRO A 16 20.83 28.88 10.31
CA PRO A 16 21.68 27.69 10.51
C PRO A 16 23.18 28.00 10.39
N ASN A 17 23.57 28.94 9.52
CA ASN A 17 24.97 29.36 9.39
C ASN A 17 25.41 30.23 10.56
N ILE A 18 24.54 31.10 11.07
CA ILE A 18 24.81 31.90 12.27
C ILE A 18 24.98 30.98 13.48
N VAL A 19 24.14 29.95 13.62
CA VAL A 19 24.25 28.94 14.68
C VAL A 19 25.58 28.19 14.58
N LEU A 20 25.96 27.72 13.38
CA LEU A 20 27.25 27.06 13.16
C LEU A 20 28.43 27.97 13.54
N PHE A 21 28.41 29.23 13.09
CA PHE A 21 29.42 30.22 13.44
C PHE A 21 29.51 30.45 14.95
N SER A 22 28.35 30.60 15.62
CA SER A 22 28.31 30.78 17.07
C SER A 22 28.87 29.57 17.82
N PHE A 23 28.59 28.36 17.35
CA PHE A 23 29.11 27.12 17.95
C PHE A 23 30.62 27.01 17.77
N ARG A 24 31.15 27.43 16.61
CA ARG A 24 32.60 27.52 16.35
C ARG A 24 33.30 28.48 17.32
N THR A 25 32.67 29.61 17.64
CA THR A 25 33.25 30.56 18.61
C THR A 25 33.14 30.09 20.05
N LEU A 26 32.13 29.29 20.37
CA LEU A 26 31.87 28.82 21.72
C LEU A 26 32.70 27.58 22.09
N SER A 27 33.00 26.73 21.10
CA SER A 27 33.79 25.51 21.28
C SER A 27 35.13 25.61 20.55
N PRO A 28 36.24 25.89 21.28
CA PRO A 28 37.56 26.01 20.66
C PRO A 28 38.03 24.69 20.05
N ASP A 29 37.70 23.55 20.65
CA ASP A 29 38.06 22.21 20.13
C ASP A 29 37.41 21.94 18.77
N PHE A 30 36.13 22.32 18.62
CA PHE A 30 35.41 22.19 17.36
C PHE A 30 35.91 23.19 16.30
N GLY A 31 36.23 24.41 16.74
CA GLY A 31 36.82 25.42 15.88
C GLY A 31 38.15 24.98 15.29
N GLU A 32 39.05 24.45 16.13
CA GLU A 32 40.37 23.97 15.71
C GLU A 32 40.25 22.77 14.76
N ALA A 33 39.42 21.78 15.11
CA ALA A 33 39.19 20.61 14.27
C ALA A 33 38.64 20.96 12.88
N LEU A 34 37.75 21.96 12.80
CA LEU A 34 37.15 22.38 11.53
C LEU A 34 38.04 23.31 10.72
N SER A 35 38.94 24.10 11.34
CA SER A 35 39.92 24.92 10.59
C SER A 35 41.10 24.11 10.06
N ASN A 36 41.37 22.94 10.62
CA ASN A 36 42.42 22.06 10.12
C ASN A 36 42.07 21.45 8.75
N ASP A 37 40.79 21.40 8.38
CA ASP A 37 40.32 20.85 7.11
C ASP A 37 39.37 21.82 6.39
N ASP A 38 39.90 22.55 5.41
CA ASP A 38 39.16 23.48 4.55
C ASP A 38 37.95 22.81 3.88
N SER A 39 38.07 21.52 3.52
CA SER A 39 36.98 20.79 2.86
C SER A 39 35.84 20.48 3.82
N ALA A 40 36.15 20.14 5.07
CA ALA A 40 35.17 19.94 6.13
C ALA A 40 34.46 21.25 6.49
N GLN A 41 35.20 22.37 6.53
CA GLN A 41 34.61 23.69 6.77
C GLN A 41 33.61 24.08 5.66
N ILE A 42 34.00 23.93 4.40
CA ILE A 42 33.13 24.21 3.25
C ILE A 42 31.89 23.31 3.30
N LEU A 43 32.06 22.02 3.57
CA LEU A 43 30.96 21.05 3.65
C LEU A 43 29.98 21.40 4.78
N ALA A 44 30.49 21.82 5.94
CA ALA A 44 29.66 22.18 7.10
C ALA A 44 28.77 23.41 6.80
N HIS A 45 29.33 24.45 6.19
CA HIS A 45 28.57 25.63 5.77
C HIS A 45 27.58 25.33 4.63
N LEU A 46 27.95 24.46 3.70
CA LEU A 46 27.06 24.00 2.63
C LEU A 46 25.86 23.24 3.22
N MET A 47 26.08 22.32 4.16
CA MET A 47 25.01 21.60 4.84
C MET A 47 24.09 22.54 5.63
N ALA A 48 24.65 23.52 6.35
CA ALA A 48 23.88 24.53 7.04
C ALA A 48 23.03 25.37 6.06
N LEU A 49 23.59 25.73 4.90
CA LEU A 49 22.87 26.44 3.84
C LEU A 49 21.72 25.60 3.28
N ILE A 50 21.93 24.30 3.01
CA ILE A 50 20.87 23.39 2.56
C ILE A 50 19.71 23.36 3.57
N ILE A 51 20.02 23.24 4.86
CA ILE A 51 19.01 23.25 5.92
C ILE A 51 18.23 24.57 5.91
N GLY A 52 18.93 25.71 5.79
CA GLY A 52 18.32 27.03 5.70
C GLY A 52 17.39 27.17 4.48
N VAL A 53 17.81 26.65 3.31
CA VAL A 53 16.98 26.64 2.09
C VAL A 53 15.73 25.79 2.28
N ILE A 54 15.83 24.62 2.92
CA ILE A 54 14.67 23.76 3.21
C ILE A 54 13.68 24.47 4.14
N MET A 55 14.18 25.15 5.19
CA MET A 55 13.35 25.92 6.11
C MET A 55 12.65 27.08 5.42
N ALA A 56 13.38 27.87 4.62
CA ALA A 56 12.83 28.98 3.85
C ALA A 56 11.77 28.50 2.83
N TYR A 57 12.01 27.38 2.17
CA TYR A 57 11.05 26.76 1.26
C TYR A 57 9.78 26.32 1.99
N ARG A 58 9.90 25.64 3.13
CA ARG A 58 8.71 25.25 3.91
C ARG A 58 7.96 26.45 4.47
N TYR A 59 8.67 27.50 4.84
CA TYR A 59 8.05 28.74 5.30
C TYR A 59 7.30 29.46 4.19
N SER A 60 7.81 29.46 2.95
CA SER A 60 7.18 30.15 1.83
C SER A 60 5.94 29.44 1.28
N VAL A 61 5.83 28.12 1.50
CA VAL A 61 4.65 27.35 1.08
C VAL A 61 3.45 27.68 1.98
N VAL A 62 2.59 28.55 1.47
CA VAL A 62 1.28 28.86 2.07
C VAL A 62 0.21 28.11 1.31
N HIS A 63 -0.44 27.17 2.00
CA HIS A 63 -1.61 26.49 1.45
C HIS A 63 -2.82 27.42 1.56
N ASP A 64 -3.27 27.94 0.42
CA ASP A 64 -4.48 28.76 0.35
C ASP A 64 -5.73 27.93 0.69
N HIS A 65 -6.85 28.59 0.97
CA HIS A 65 -8.15 27.93 1.13
C HIS A 65 -8.54 27.13 -0.12
N GLU A 66 -8.27 27.67 -1.31
CA GLU A 66 -8.47 26.97 -2.59
C GLU A 66 -7.62 25.69 -2.69
N PHE A 67 -6.38 25.71 -2.17
CA PHE A 67 -5.54 24.50 -2.15
C PHE A 67 -6.16 23.42 -1.26
N ARG A 68 -6.67 23.80 -0.08
CA ARG A 68 -7.33 22.85 0.83
C ARG A 68 -8.61 22.28 0.23
N ARG A 69 -9.43 23.12 -0.40
CA ARG A 69 -10.64 22.70 -1.11
C ARG A 69 -10.30 21.73 -2.24
N THR A 70 -9.32 22.07 -3.08
CA THR A 70 -8.87 21.21 -4.18
C THR A 70 -8.30 19.89 -3.65
N LYS A 71 -7.55 19.91 -2.55
CA LYS A 71 -7.03 18.69 -1.91
C LYS A 71 -8.17 17.79 -1.42
N ALA A 72 -9.20 18.33 -0.79
CA ALA A 72 -10.38 17.57 -0.37
C ALA A 72 -11.13 16.96 -1.55
N ILE A 73 -11.35 17.73 -2.63
CA ILE A 73 -11.96 17.21 -3.87
C ILE A 73 -11.09 16.12 -4.50
N SER A 74 -9.76 16.30 -4.49
CA SER A 74 -8.83 15.31 -5.06
C SER A 74 -8.84 13.99 -4.28
N ASP A 75 -9.10 14.02 -2.98
CA ASP A 75 -9.21 12.81 -2.16
C ASP A 75 -10.44 11.98 -2.57
N LEU A 76 -11.53 12.66 -2.91
CA LEU A 76 -12.75 12.09 -3.48
C LEU A 76 -12.62 11.68 -4.95
N SER A 77 -11.50 11.96 -5.62
CA SER A 77 -11.33 11.62 -7.05
C SER A 77 -11.47 10.12 -7.35
N LYS A 78 -11.20 9.27 -6.36
CA LYS A 78 -11.41 7.81 -6.50
C LYS A 78 -12.88 7.44 -6.50
N THR A 79 -13.70 8.06 -5.65
CA THR A 79 -15.14 7.76 -5.61
C THR A 79 -15.80 8.24 -6.90
N TYR A 80 -15.44 9.42 -7.39
CA TYR A 80 -15.91 9.90 -8.70
C TYR A 80 -15.51 8.98 -9.84
N LYS A 81 -14.26 8.49 -9.86
CA LYS A 81 -13.83 7.49 -10.87
C LYS A 81 -14.59 6.17 -10.79
N LEU A 82 -15.07 5.77 -9.62
CA LEU A 82 -15.87 4.56 -9.46
C LEU A 82 -17.32 4.81 -9.89
N GLU A 83 -17.88 5.96 -9.52
CA GLU A 83 -19.18 6.44 -9.99
C GLU A 83 -19.24 6.48 -11.52
N ASP A 84 -18.26 7.11 -12.18
CA ASP A 84 -18.14 7.14 -13.65
C ASP A 84 -18.05 5.74 -14.28
N ARG A 85 -17.56 4.75 -13.53
CA ARG A 85 -17.49 3.34 -13.96
C ARG A 85 -18.81 2.58 -13.75
N GLY A 86 -19.87 3.29 -13.37
CA GLY A 86 -21.19 2.72 -13.09
C GLY A 86 -21.25 1.97 -11.77
N LEU A 87 -20.60 2.49 -10.72
CA LEU A 87 -20.68 1.89 -9.37
C LEU A 87 -22.14 1.69 -8.93
N TRP A 88 -22.98 2.70 -9.16
CA TRP A 88 -24.39 2.70 -8.78
C TRP A 88 -25.22 1.74 -9.63
N GLU A 89 -24.97 1.70 -10.94
CA GLU A 89 -25.65 0.78 -11.87
C GLU A 89 -25.33 -0.68 -11.58
N LYS A 90 -24.15 -0.96 -11.00
CA LYS A 90 -23.69 -2.30 -10.63
C LYS A 90 -24.02 -2.66 -9.18
N GLY A 91 -24.70 -1.79 -8.45
CA GLY A 91 -25.05 -1.99 -7.03
C GLY A 91 -25.87 -3.27 -6.83
N GLU A 92 -26.91 -3.48 -7.64
CA GLU A 92 -27.77 -4.68 -7.56
C GLU A 92 -26.98 -5.98 -7.79
N VAL A 93 -26.08 -5.98 -8.79
CA VAL A 93 -25.21 -7.14 -9.08
C VAL A 93 -24.18 -7.37 -7.96
N ALA A 94 -23.67 -6.30 -7.36
CA ALA A 94 -22.76 -6.39 -6.22
C ALA A 94 -23.46 -6.98 -5.00
N ILE A 95 -24.69 -6.55 -4.70
CA ILE A 95 -25.53 -7.09 -3.63
C ILE A 95 -25.81 -8.56 -3.89
N GLN A 96 -26.30 -8.92 -5.08
CA GLN A 96 -26.56 -10.32 -5.44
C GLN A 96 -25.31 -11.20 -5.29
N LYS A 97 -24.13 -10.69 -5.64
CA LYS A 97 -22.85 -11.41 -5.47
C LYS A 97 -22.46 -11.54 -4.00
N LEU A 98 -22.74 -10.53 -3.17
CA LEU A 98 -22.50 -10.59 -1.72
C LEU A 98 -23.45 -11.56 -1.04
N GLU A 99 -24.73 -11.58 -1.43
CA GLU A 99 -25.72 -12.55 -0.97
C GLU A 99 -25.33 -13.97 -1.37
N ALA A 100 -25.02 -14.21 -2.65
CA ALA A 100 -24.53 -15.50 -3.12
C ALA A 100 -23.28 -15.95 -2.36
N ARG A 101 -22.38 -15.02 -2.02
CA ARG A 101 -21.18 -15.31 -1.22
C ARG A 101 -21.49 -15.61 0.24
N ALA A 102 -22.45 -14.92 0.84
CA ALA A 102 -22.91 -15.17 2.21
C ALA A 102 -23.54 -16.56 2.34
N HIS A 103 -24.26 -16.99 1.31
CA HIS A 103 -24.88 -18.32 1.25
C HIS A 103 -23.95 -19.43 0.74
N SER A 104 -22.72 -19.09 0.32
CA SER A 104 -21.73 -20.09 -0.13
C SER A 104 -20.84 -20.57 1.02
N ASP A 105 -20.65 -21.89 1.14
CA ASP A 105 -19.70 -22.49 2.09
C ASP A 105 -18.25 -22.37 1.60
N PHE A 106 -17.75 -21.14 1.59
CA PHE A 106 -16.34 -20.89 1.31
C PHE A 106 -15.48 -21.32 2.52
N LYS A 107 -14.44 -22.13 2.30
CA LYS A 107 -13.50 -22.60 3.35
C LYS A 107 -12.18 -21.82 3.29
N GLY A 108 -11.53 -21.62 4.44
CA GLY A 108 -10.18 -21.03 4.57
C GLY A 108 -10.12 -19.72 5.34
N ARG A 109 -8.91 -19.15 5.50
CA ARG A 109 -8.67 -17.93 6.30
C ARG A 109 -9.56 -16.75 5.88
N LYS A 110 -9.75 -16.56 4.56
CA LYS A 110 -10.58 -15.48 4.00
C LYS A 110 -12.08 -15.66 4.30
N ALA A 111 -12.54 -16.91 4.53
CA ALA A 111 -13.92 -17.21 4.88
C ALA A 111 -14.24 -16.86 6.33
N ILE A 112 -13.28 -17.14 7.22
CA ILE A 112 -13.40 -16.83 8.64
C ILE A 112 -13.55 -15.31 8.81
N THR A 113 -12.75 -14.52 8.08
CA THR A 113 -12.85 -13.06 8.13
C THR A 113 -14.18 -12.54 7.56
N SER A 114 -14.68 -13.09 6.45
CA SER A 114 -15.98 -12.67 5.90
C SER A 114 -17.14 -13.04 6.82
N ARG A 115 -17.13 -14.24 7.39
CA ARG A 115 -18.13 -14.71 8.35
C ARG A 115 -18.13 -13.86 9.63
N ARG A 116 -16.95 -13.46 10.11
CA ARG A 116 -16.82 -12.53 11.24
C ARG A 116 -17.43 -11.16 10.93
N ARG A 117 -17.26 -10.63 9.70
CA ARG A 117 -17.91 -9.38 9.28
C ARG A 117 -19.44 -9.51 9.17
N MET A 118 -19.94 -10.66 8.72
CA MET A 118 -21.39 -10.94 8.62
C MET A 118 -22.08 -11.11 9.99
N HIS A 119 -21.36 -11.60 11.00
CA HIS A 119 -21.88 -11.78 12.37
C HIS A 119 -21.65 -10.56 13.29
N GLY A 120 -21.36 -9.38 12.75
CA GLY A 120 -21.25 -8.15 13.55
C GLY A 120 -22.56 -7.86 14.31
N LYS A 121 -22.46 -7.36 15.54
CA LYS A 121 -23.65 -6.94 16.31
C LYS A 121 -24.16 -5.62 15.74
N ILE A 122 -25.45 -5.54 15.44
CA ILE A 122 -26.10 -4.31 14.92
C ILE A 122 -25.89 -3.11 15.87
N GLY A 123 -25.79 -3.34 17.18
CA GLY A 123 -25.50 -2.29 18.16
C GLY A 123 -24.09 -1.68 18.05
N GLU A 124 -23.15 -2.32 17.35
CA GLU A 124 -21.81 -1.76 17.10
C GLU A 124 -21.79 -0.84 15.87
N ILE A 125 -22.76 -0.94 14.96
CA ILE A 125 -22.83 -0.14 13.71
C ILE A 125 -23.09 1.33 14.02
N ASN A 126 -23.84 1.61 15.09
CA ASN A 126 -24.21 2.96 15.52
C ASN A 126 -23.35 3.47 16.70
N ARG A 127 -22.32 2.73 17.09
CA ARG A 127 -21.39 3.19 18.12
C ARG A 127 -20.49 4.23 17.50
N GLU A 128 -20.80 5.49 17.75
CA GLU A 128 -19.94 6.62 17.40
C GLU A 128 -18.50 6.35 17.85
N SER A 129 -17.55 6.62 16.96
CA SER A 129 -16.14 6.46 17.27
C SER A 129 -15.76 7.42 18.40
N LEU A 130 -14.90 6.97 19.31
CA LEU A 130 -14.41 7.80 20.41
C LEU A 130 -13.85 9.12 19.87
N GLU A 131 -14.31 10.24 20.41
CA GLU A 131 -13.85 11.57 20.02
C GLU A 131 -12.35 11.68 20.28
N LEU A 132 -11.58 11.92 19.22
CA LEU A 132 -10.14 12.14 19.29
C LEU A 132 -9.86 13.63 19.08
N GLU A 133 -9.20 14.26 20.05
CA GLU A 133 -8.74 15.64 19.91
C GLU A 133 -7.69 15.75 18.79
N GLN A 134 -8.09 16.33 17.66
CA GLN A 134 -7.19 16.54 16.53
C GLN A 134 -6.26 17.72 16.83
N LYS A 135 -4.96 17.44 16.97
CA LYS A 135 -3.93 18.50 17.07
C LYS A 135 -3.76 19.19 15.71
N ILE A 136 -3.60 20.51 15.75
CA ILE A 136 -3.38 21.36 14.57
C ILE A 136 -2.08 20.92 13.89
N GLY A 137 -2.19 20.28 12.71
CA GLY A 137 -1.04 19.86 11.89
C GLY A 137 -1.09 18.41 11.39
N ASP A 138 -1.92 17.56 11.99
CA ASP A 138 -2.07 16.17 11.56
C ASP A 138 -3.15 16.02 10.47
N ASN A 139 -2.78 15.38 9.35
CA ASN A 139 -3.74 15.01 8.32
C ASN A 139 -4.63 13.90 8.87
N SER A 140 -5.95 14.10 8.84
CA SER A 140 -6.93 13.09 9.26
C SER A 140 -6.76 11.82 8.42
N GLU A 141 -6.28 10.75 9.04
CA GLU A 141 -6.33 9.40 8.47
C GLU A 141 -7.74 8.84 8.67
N PHE A 142 -8.73 9.51 8.09
CA PHE A 142 -10.10 9.00 8.09
C PHE A 142 -10.28 8.14 6.84
N THR A 143 -10.51 6.84 7.02
CA THR A 143 -10.96 5.97 5.94
C THR A 143 -12.47 6.08 5.83
N VAL A 144 -12.96 6.94 4.95
CA VAL A 144 -14.40 6.97 4.60
C VAL A 144 -14.74 5.62 3.98
N SER A 145 -15.45 4.77 4.71
CA SER A 145 -15.97 3.51 4.17
C SER A 145 -17.36 3.78 3.61
N VAL A 146 -17.45 3.89 2.28
CA VAL A 146 -18.74 3.95 1.57
C VAL A 146 -19.05 2.53 1.09
N ASP A 147 -20.15 1.98 1.60
CA ASP A 147 -20.87 0.81 1.07
C ASP A 147 -20.04 -0.47 0.85
N GLY A 148 -19.36 -0.94 1.90
CA GLY A 148 -18.68 -2.25 1.90
C GLY A 148 -17.38 -2.32 1.11
N VAL A 149 -16.98 -1.24 0.42
CA VAL A 149 -15.61 -1.06 -0.06
C VAL A 149 -14.82 -0.41 1.07
N GLU A 150 -14.20 -1.24 1.91
CA GLU A 150 -13.12 -0.79 2.78
C GLU A 150 -12.08 -0.11 1.84
N GLN A 151 -12.02 1.23 1.84
CA GLN A 151 -10.86 1.93 1.32
C GLN A 151 -9.72 1.67 2.30
N LYS A 152 -9.21 0.45 2.27
CA LYS A 152 -7.97 0.09 2.91
C LYS A 152 -6.91 0.91 2.17
N LYS A 153 -6.53 2.04 2.75
CA LYS A 153 -5.13 2.46 2.62
C LYS A 153 -4.36 1.24 3.09
N GLU A 154 -3.61 0.61 2.20
CA GLU A 154 -2.84 -0.59 2.52
C GLU A 154 -1.81 -0.23 3.59
N THR A 155 -2.23 -0.21 4.85
CA THR A 155 -1.37 -0.49 5.99
C THR A 155 -1.17 -2.00 5.91
N ILE A 156 -0.14 -2.37 5.17
CA ILE A 156 0.53 -3.64 5.31
C ILE A 156 1.06 -3.63 6.74
N GLU A 157 0.44 -4.39 7.63
CA GLU A 157 1.08 -4.83 8.87
C GLU A 157 2.22 -5.77 8.46
N GLU A 158 3.40 -5.17 8.23
CA GLU A 158 4.68 -5.83 8.34
C GLU A 158 5.28 -5.46 9.72
N PRO A 159 6.14 -6.32 10.30
CA PRO A 159 6.66 -6.19 11.67
C PRO A 159 7.45 -4.86 11.84
N PRO A 160 7.75 -4.41 13.08
CA PRO A 160 8.03 -3.00 13.35
C PRO A 160 9.26 -2.53 12.58
N GLU A 161 9.02 -1.80 11.49
CA GLU A 161 10.05 -1.24 10.63
C GLU A 161 9.74 0.24 10.43
N ASP A 162 10.75 1.06 10.69
CA ASP A 162 10.69 2.51 10.77
C ASP A 162 9.99 3.16 9.56
N LYS A 163 9.12 4.13 9.86
CA LYS A 163 8.36 4.93 8.88
C LYS A 163 9.27 5.34 7.71
N PRO A 164 8.90 5.06 6.44
CA PRO A 164 9.81 5.26 5.33
C PRO A 164 9.99 6.74 5.02
N ASN A 165 11.02 7.33 5.63
CA ASN A 165 11.57 8.62 5.20
C ASN A 165 12.13 8.49 3.78
N LEU A 166 12.16 9.60 3.04
CA LEU A 166 12.59 9.68 1.62
C LEU A 166 13.92 8.96 1.32
N ILE A 167 14.79 8.82 2.33
CA ILE A 167 16.06 8.10 2.30
C ILE A 167 15.88 6.59 2.05
N SER A 168 14.83 5.96 2.57
CA SER A 168 14.59 4.51 2.37
C SER A 168 14.11 4.17 0.95
N ARG A 169 13.50 5.14 0.24
CA ARG A 169 13.20 4.97 -1.19
C ARG A 169 14.47 4.99 -2.03
N VAL A 170 15.43 5.85 -1.69
CA VAL A 170 16.72 5.93 -2.38
C VAL A 170 17.56 4.69 -2.08
N SER A 171 17.60 4.20 -0.84
CA SER A 171 18.34 2.98 -0.50
C SER A 171 17.77 1.74 -1.19
N LYS A 172 16.44 1.61 -1.31
CA LYS A 172 15.79 0.54 -2.09
C LYS A 172 16.15 0.57 -3.58
N LEU A 173 16.34 1.75 -4.16
CA LEU A 173 16.78 1.87 -5.57
C LEU A 173 18.25 1.46 -5.75
N ILE A 174 19.11 1.78 -4.78
CA ILE A 174 20.52 1.38 -4.81
C ILE A 174 20.65 -0.13 -4.56
N SER A 175 19.95 -0.68 -3.56
CA SER A 175 20.00 -2.11 -3.25
C SER A 175 19.45 -2.94 -4.40
N SER A 176 18.33 -2.54 -5.01
CA SER A 176 17.79 -3.23 -6.19
C SER A 176 18.72 -3.16 -7.40
N SER A 177 19.52 -2.10 -7.56
CA SER A 177 20.55 -2.01 -8.60
C SER A 177 21.74 -2.94 -8.33
N VAL A 178 22.18 -3.04 -7.07
CA VAL A 178 23.25 -3.95 -6.63
C VAL A 178 22.81 -5.40 -6.75
N GLU A 179 21.58 -5.73 -6.35
CA GLU A 179 21.02 -7.07 -6.42
C GLU A 179 20.78 -7.51 -7.88
N LYS A 180 20.37 -6.58 -8.75
CA LYS A 180 20.24 -6.82 -10.21
C LYS A 180 21.58 -7.00 -10.91
N THR A 181 22.65 -6.39 -10.40
CA THR A 181 24.02 -6.60 -10.94
C THR A 181 24.68 -7.86 -10.37
N ALA A 182 24.43 -8.20 -9.11
CA ALA A 182 24.87 -9.46 -8.49
C ALA A 182 24.21 -10.68 -9.15
N SER A 183 22.89 -10.65 -9.33
CA SER A 183 22.14 -11.74 -9.99
C SER A 183 22.59 -11.94 -11.44
N ARG A 184 22.88 -10.87 -12.19
CA ARG A 184 23.47 -10.98 -13.55
C ARG A 184 24.85 -11.63 -13.56
N ARG A 185 25.68 -11.43 -12.54
CA ARG A 185 27.00 -12.10 -12.42
C ARG A 185 26.84 -13.56 -12.03
N GLU A 186 25.88 -13.86 -11.16
CA GLU A 186 25.58 -15.23 -10.76
C GLU A 186 24.95 -16.03 -11.90
N GLU A 187 24.05 -15.45 -12.68
CA GLU A 187 23.51 -16.05 -13.90
C GLU A 187 24.60 -16.28 -14.95
N ARG A 188 25.56 -15.35 -15.12
CA ARG A 188 26.72 -15.58 -15.99
C ARG A 188 27.61 -16.71 -15.50
N ARG A 189 27.81 -16.84 -14.19
CA ARG A 189 28.52 -17.97 -13.59
C ARG A 189 27.75 -19.28 -13.79
N LYS A 190 26.44 -19.30 -13.54
CA LYS A 190 25.57 -20.46 -13.77
C LYS A 190 25.53 -20.86 -15.24
N LYS A 191 25.44 -19.90 -16.17
CA LYS A 191 25.52 -20.16 -17.61
C LYS A 191 26.90 -20.66 -18.05
N ALA A 192 27.99 -20.17 -17.47
CA ALA A 192 29.33 -20.69 -17.73
C ALA A 192 29.53 -22.10 -17.16
N VAL A 193 28.91 -22.43 -16.02
CA VAL A 193 28.88 -23.78 -15.44
C VAL A 193 27.99 -24.72 -16.25
N LEU A 194 26.83 -24.25 -16.72
CA LEU A 194 25.89 -24.98 -17.57
C LEU A 194 26.48 -25.26 -18.96
N GLN A 195 27.16 -24.28 -19.58
CA GLN A 195 27.89 -24.48 -20.83
C GLN A 195 29.07 -25.47 -20.68
N LYS A 196 29.63 -25.58 -19.47
CA LYS A 196 30.66 -26.59 -19.17
C LYS A 196 30.07 -27.98 -18.91
N SER A 197 28.78 -28.07 -18.55
CA SER A 197 28.06 -29.35 -18.38
C SER A 197 27.28 -29.80 -19.63
N GLU A 198 26.93 -28.88 -20.53
CA GLU A 198 26.19 -29.16 -21.78
C GLU A 198 27.06 -29.74 -22.90
N SER A 199 28.37 -29.92 -22.70
CA SER A 199 29.24 -30.65 -23.64
C SER A 199 29.10 -32.18 -23.56
N SER A 200 28.08 -32.69 -22.88
CA SER A 200 27.75 -34.12 -22.77
C SER A 200 26.24 -34.35 -22.93
N TYR A 201 25.89 -34.87 -24.11
CA TYR A 201 24.63 -35.41 -24.68
C TYR A 201 23.77 -36.35 -23.78
N PRO A 202 22.53 -36.79 -24.19
CA PRO A 202 21.45 -36.19 -25.00
C PRO A 202 20.00 -36.35 -24.41
N LEU A 203 19.02 -35.76 -25.12
CA LEU A 203 17.54 -35.78 -25.04
C LEU A 203 16.83 -37.02 -24.42
N VAL A 204 15.85 -36.80 -23.52
CA VAL A 204 14.75 -37.72 -23.17
C VAL A 204 13.44 -36.93 -22.88
N ASN A 205 12.32 -37.43 -23.42
CA ASN A 205 10.92 -37.01 -23.21
C ASN A 205 10.43 -37.25 -21.77
N GLU A 206 9.43 -36.48 -21.30
CA GLU A 206 8.35 -36.92 -20.37
C GLU A 206 7.49 -35.69 -19.99
N GLU A 207 6.25 -35.56 -20.46
CA GLU A 207 5.02 -36.09 -19.82
C GLU A 207 4.68 -35.55 -18.41
N ASN A 208 5.56 -34.77 -17.76
CA ASN A 208 5.32 -34.21 -16.43
C ASN A 208 5.27 -32.67 -16.44
N SER A 209 4.28 -32.12 -17.15
CA SER A 209 3.98 -30.69 -17.05
C SER A 209 3.17 -30.38 -15.79
N ARG A 210 3.75 -29.50 -14.97
CA ARG A 210 3.25 -28.85 -13.73
C ARG A 210 1.91 -28.07 -13.88
N TRP A 211 1.21 -28.25 -14.99
CA TRP A 211 -0.03 -27.57 -15.38
C TRP A 211 -1.22 -28.52 -15.60
N ALA A 212 -1.11 -29.80 -15.25
CA ALA A 212 -2.26 -30.69 -15.23
C ALA A 212 -3.16 -30.37 -14.02
N ILE A 213 -4.40 -29.93 -14.30
CA ILE A 213 -5.44 -29.68 -13.29
C ILE A 213 -5.91 -31.05 -12.79
N PRO A 214 -5.85 -31.36 -11.47
CA PRO A 214 -6.43 -32.59 -10.96
C PRO A 214 -7.95 -32.52 -11.16
N GLN A 215 -8.51 -33.51 -11.87
CA GLN A 215 -9.95 -33.70 -11.97
C GLN A 215 -10.47 -33.98 -10.55
N GLY A 216 -10.99 -32.94 -9.89
CA GLY A 216 -11.65 -33.08 -8.59
C GLY A 216 -12.81 -34.06 -8.74
N THR A 217 -13.04 -34.87 -7.69
CA THR A 217 -14.16 -35.81 -7.65
C THR A 217 -15.46 -35.03 -7.88
N GLN A 218 -16.05 -35.17 -9.06
CA GLN A 218 -17.37 -34.63 -9.34
C GLN A 218 -18.33 -35.39 -8.43
N MET A 219 -18.83 -34.73 -7.38
CA MET A 219 -19.99 -35.22 -6.66
C MET A 219 -21.11 -35.37 -7.69
N LYS A 220 -21.74 -36.54 -7.76
CA LYS A 220 -22.91 -36.72 -8.64
C LYS A 220 -23.97 -35.74 -8.15
N THR A 221 -24.41 -34.83 -9.01
CA THR A 221 -25.52 -33.90 -8.74
C THR A 221 -26.65 -34.20 -9.71
N ILE A 222 -27.88 -34.18 -9.22
CA ILE A 222 -29.07 -34.40 -10.05
C ILE A 222 -29.77 -33.05 -10.27
N LEU A 223 -30.11 -32.75 -11.52
CA LEU A 223 -30.82 -31.53 -11.88
C LEU A 223 -32.33 -31.72 -11.72
N CYS A 224 -32.98 -30.81 -10.99
CA CYS A 224 -34.43 -30.83 -10.85
C CYS A 224 -35.11 -30.35 -12.15
N GLY A 225 -36.00 -31.17 -12.72
CA GLY A 225 -36.73 -30.83 -13.95
C GLY A 225 -37.77 -29.72 -13.81
N SER A 226 -38.23 -29.41 -12.59
CA SER A 226 -39.27 -28.40 -12.36
C SER A 226 -38.72 -26.98 -12.13
N CYS A 227 -37.59 -26.86 -11.42
CA CYS A 227 -37.02 -25.58 -11.01
C CYS A 227 -35.54 -25.41 -11.36
N SER A 228 -35.00 -26.27 -12.22
CA SER A 228 -33.62 -26.25 -12.75
C SER A 228 -32.52 -26.06 -11.68
N THR A 229 -32.80 -26.47 -10.45
CA THR A 229 -31.89 -26.40 -9.31
C THR A 229 -31.12 -27.71 -9.19
N TYR A 230 -29.82 -27.62 -8.88
CA TYR A 230 -28.99 -28.78 -8.61
C TYR A 230 -29.20 -29.28 -7.19
N ASN A 231 -29.39 -30.60 -7.02
CA ASN A 231 -29.56 -31.24 -5.72
C ASN A 231 -28.53 -32.36 -5.56
N ASP A 232 -28.29 -32.76 -4.30
CA ASP A 232 -27.39 -33.86 -3.97
C ASP A 232 -27.93 -35.19 -4.53
N ALA A 233 -27.04 -36.08 -5.01
CA ALA A 233 -27.45 -37.36 -5.60
C ALA A 233 -28.19 -38.31 -4.64
N GLU A 234 -28.14 -38.07 -3.33
CA GLU A 234 -28.84 -38.87 -2.31
C GLU A 234 -30.23 -38.31 -1.94
N SER A 235 -30.64 -37.18 -2.53
CA SER A 235 -31.92 -36.53 -2.23
C SER A 235 -33.05 -37.01 -3.14
N ASN A 236 -34.17 -37.46 -2.55
CA ASN A 236 -35.37 -37.88 -3.28
C ASN A 236 -36.31 -36.70 -3.64
N TYR A 237 -36.07 -35.53 -3.08
CA TYR A 237 -36.89 -34.33 -3.24
C TYR A 237 -36.02 -33.11 -3.50
N CYS A 238 -36.55 -32.17 -4.28
CA CYS A 238 -35.86 -30.92 -4.56
C CYS A 238 -35.85 -30.01 -3.33
N SER A 239 -34.67 -29.53 -2.95
CA SER A 239 -34.48 -28.57 -1.86
C SER A 239 -35.15 -27.22 -2.09
N ALA A 240 -35.34 -26.81 -3.35
CA ALA A 240 -35.89 -25.49 -3.70
C ALA A 240 -37.42 -25.49 -3.88
N CYS A 241 -37.99 -26.55 -4.47
CA CYS A 241 -39.42 -26.60 -4.83
C CYS A 241 -40.18 -27.79 -4.23
N GLY A 242 -39.50 -28.71 -3.55
CA GLY A 242 -40.12 -29.90 -2.95
C GLY A 242 -40.62 -30.96 -3.93
N SER A 243 -40.41 -30.81 -5.24
CA SER A 243 -40.82 -31.82 -6.22
C SER A 243 -39.97 -33.08 -6.10
N LEU A 244 -40.58 -34.25 -6.33
CA LEU A 244 -39.84 -35.51 -6.43
C LEU A 244 -38.83 -35.45 -7.58
N ILE A 245 -37.59 -35.85 -7.30
CA ILE A 245 -36.52 -36.00 -8.29
C ILE A 245 -36.28 -37.50 -8.44
N ALA A 246 -36.39 -38.02 -9.65
CA ALA A 246 -36.13 -39.42 -9.99
C ALA A 246 -34.79 -39.56 -10.72
#